data_AF-A0A1Z9CX71-F1
#
_entry.id   AF-A0A1Z9CX71-F1
#
_cell.length_a   1.000
_cell.length_b   1.000
_cell.length_c   1.000
_cell.angle_alpha   90.00
_cell.angle_beta   90.00
_cell.angle_gamma   90.00
#
_symmetry.space_group_name_H-M   'P 1'
#
loop_
_entity.id
_entity.type
_entity.pdbx_description
1 polymer ?
#
loop_
_entity_poly.entity_id
_entity_poly.type
_entity_poly.pdbx_seq_one_letter_code
_entity_poly.pdbx_strand_id
1 'polypeptide(L)' 'MSISLTMFLINAYNIQWNKSLNSDENLIALIGMVASSCAFLLLLILKISIKISREKKIRN' A
#
# COMPACT_ATOMS: atom_id res chain seq x y z
N MET A 1 -7.65 -2.66 -3.48
CA MET A 1 -7.18 -2.85 -2.09
C MET A 1 -6.61 -4.24 -1.88
N SER A 2 -7.32 -5.32 -2.24
CA SER A 2 -6.85 -6.70 -2.00
C SER A 2 -5.45 -6.99 -2.56
N ILE A 3 -5.14 -6.53 -3.77
CA ILE A 3 -3.84 -6.75 -4.42
C ILE A 3 -2.68 -6.06 -3.68
N SER A 4 -2.87 -4.81 -3.20
CA SER A 4 -1.80 -4.13 -2.45
C SER A 4 -1.63 -4.73 -1.05
N LEU A 5 -2.69 -5.26 -0.45
CA LEU A 5 -2.62 -5.96 0.84
C LEU A 5 -1.85 -7.28 0.72
N THR A 6 -2.10 -8.04 -0.35
CA THR A 6 -1.35 -9.27 -0.66
C THR A 6 0.13 -8.96 -0.91
N MET A 7 0.43 -7.92 -1.69
CA MET A 7 1.82 -7.48 -1.92
C MET A 7 2.54 -7.03 -0.65
N PHE A 8 1.84 -6.33 0.24
CA PHE A 8 2.39 -5.92 1.53
C PHE A 8 2.72 -7.14 2.40
N LEU A 9 1.82 -8.11 2.49
CA LEU A 9 2.02 -9.35 3.26
C LEU A 9 3.19 -10.19 2.71
N ILE A 10 3.30 -10.35 1.39
CA ILE A 10 4.40 -11.09 0.77
C ILE A 10 5.74 -10.39 1.06
N ASN A 11 5.82 -9.07 0.89
CA ASN A 11 7.05 -8.31 1.20
C ASN A 11 7.40 -8.35 2.69
N ALA A 12 6.42 -8.30 3.59
CA ALA A 12 6.64 -8.39 5.03
C ALA A 12 7.11 -9.79 5.48
N TYR A 13 6.65 -10.86 4.83
CA TYR A 13 7.10 -12.23 5.12
C TYR A 13 8.49 -12.54 4.54
N ASN A 14 8.84 -11.88 3.43
CA ASN A 14 10.11 -12.09 2.73
C ASN A 14 11.25 -11.22 3.29
N ILE A 15 10.93 -10.22 4.11
CA ILE A 15 11.93 -9.39 4.76
C ILE A 15 12.65 -10.24 5.82
N GLN A 16 13.92 -10.53 5.55
CA GLN A 16 14.76 -11.27 6.49
C GLN A 16 15.23 -10.30 7.57
N TRP A 17 14.43 -10.14 8.63
CA TRP A 17 14.76 -9.32 9.81
C TRP A 17 16.09 -9.70 10.49
N ASN A 18 16.63 -10.89 10.16
CA ASN A 18 17.88 -11.44 10.67
C ASN A 18 19.13 -11.05 9.85
N LYS A 19 18.98 -10.38 8.70
CA LYS A 19 20.08 -9.98 7.81
C LYS A 19 20.15 -8.46 7.73
N SER A 20 21.37 -7.91 7.53
CA SER A 20 21.61 -6.46 7.47
C SER A 20 20.61 -5.77 6.54
N LEU A 21 20.03 -4.65 7.01
CA LEU A 21 19.11 -3.82 6.21
C LEU A 21 19.75 -3.27 4.92
N ASN A 22 21.08 -3.34 4.80
CA ASN A 22 21.85 -2.87 3.66
C ASN A 22 22.12 -3.96 2.60
N SER A 23 21.59 -5.17 2.74
CA SER A 23 21.66 -6.18 1.68
C SER A 23 20.64 -5.86 0.57
N ASP A 24 21.01 -6.05 -0.70
CA ASP A 24 20.19 -5.69 -1.87
C ASP A 24 18.78 -6.30 -1.81
N GLU A 25 18.65 -7.55 -1.33
CA GLU A 25 17.36 -8.21 -1.12
C GLU A 25 16.44 -7.50 -0.11
N ASN A 26 17.01 -6.88 0.92
CA ASN A 26 16.25 -6.18 1.96
C ASN A 26 15.78 -4.82 1.47
N LEU A 27 16.60 -4.14 0.65
CA LEU A 27 16.25 -2.88 0.01
C LEU A 27 15.05 -3.04 -0.93
N ILE A 28 15.02 -4.11 -1.71
CA ILE A 28 13.90 -4.45 -2.61
C ILE A 28 12.61 -4.69 -1.84
N ALA A 29 12.66 -5.47 -0.76
CA ALA A 29 11.50 -5.73 0.10
C ALA A 29 10.98 -4.44 0.74
N LEU A 30 11.87 -3.55 1.18
CA LEU A 30 11.52 -2.26 1.79
C LEU A 30 10.83 -1.33 0.78
N ILE A 31 11.36 -1.22 -0.44
CA ILE A 31 10.75 -0.45 -1.53
C ILE A 31 9.37 -1.01 -1.86
N GLY A 32 9.23 -2.34 -1.95
CA GLY A 32 7.94 -3.00 -2.17
C GLY A 32 6.92 -2.69 -1.07
N MET A 33 7.37 -2.64 0.19
CA MET A 33 6.53 -2.29 1.34
C MET A 33 6.07 -0.83 1.28
N VAL A 34 6.97 0.11 0.97
CA VAL A 34 6.65 1.55 0.84
C VAL A 34 5.72 1.80 -0.36
N ALA A 35 6.01 1.18 -1.51
CA ALA A 35 5.22 1.34 -2.72
C ALA A 35 3.80 0.78 -2.55
N SER A 36 3.65 -0.40 -1.95
CA SER A 36 2.33 -1.01 -1.69
C SER A 36 1.50 -0.21 -0.69
N SER A 37 2.13 0.33 0.36
CA SER A 37 1.49 1.23 1.33
C SER A 37 1.01 2.53 0.66
N CYS A 38 1.85 3.14 -0.18
CA CYS A 38 1.50 4.35 -0.94
C CYS A 38 0.31 4.11 -1.89
N ALA A 39 0.33 3.00 -2.65
CA ALA A 39 -0.78 2.64 -3.54
C ALA A 39 -2.09 2.42 -2.76
N PHE A 40 -2.02 1.81 -1.57
CA PHE A 40 -3.19 1.61 -0.72
C PHE A 40 -3.80 2.94 -0.24
N LEU A 41 -2.96 3.88 0.21
CA LEU A 41 -3.36 5.22 0.63
C LEU A 41 -4.06 5.99 -0.51
N LEU A 42 -3.48 5.99 -1.71
CA LEU A 42 -4.07 6.65 -2.87
C LEU A 42 -5.45 6.07 -3.23
N LEU A 43 -5.60 4.75 -3.19
CA LEU A 43 -6.89 4.10 -3.42
C LEU A 43 -7.92 4.45 -2.34
N LEU A 44 -7.50 4.56 -1.08
CA LEU A 44 -8.37 4.99 0.02
C LEU A 44 -8.87 6.42 -0.18
N ILE A 45 -7.95 7.35 -0.46
CA ILE A 45 -8.27 8.75 -0.74
C ILE A 45 -9.25 8.83 -1.92
N LEU A 46 -8.99 8.11 -3.01
CA LEU A 46 -9.88 8.09 -4.17
C LEU A 46 -11.28 7.58 -3.81
N LYS A 47 -11.40 6.49 -3.05
CA LYS A 47 -12.70 5.98 -2.60
C LYS A 47 -13.45 6.99 -1.76
N ILE A 48 -12.76 7.69 -0.86
CA ILE A 48 -13.35 8.73 -0.01
C ILE A 48 -13.81 9.91 -0.89
N SER A 49 -12.98 10.37 -1.82
CA SER A 49 -13.34 11.45 -2.75
C SER A 49 -14.56 11.11 -3.61
N ILE A 50 -14.63 9.88 -4.14
CA ILE A 50 -15.81 9.42 -4.89
C ILE A 50 -17.04 9.32 -3.98
N LYS A 51 -16.89 8.88 -2.73
CA LYS A 51 -18.00 8.84 -1.77
C LYS A 51 -18.53 10.25 -1.50
N ILE A 52 -17.66 11.20 -1.17
CA ILE A 52 -18.02 12.61 -0.92
C ILE A 52 -18.68 13.22 -2.16
N SER A 53 -18.14 12.98 -3.35
CA SER A 53 -18.70 13.48 -4.61
C SER A 53 -20.11 12.93 -4.86
N ARG A 54 -20.32 11.62 -4.63
CA ARG A 54 -21.67 11.01 -4.73
C ARG A 54 -22.63 11.59 -3.69
N GLU A 55 -22.21 11.75 -2.45
CA GLU A 55 -23.06 12.31 -1.39
C GLU A 55 -23.42 13.79 -1.66
N LYS A 56 -22.50 14.58 -2.24
CA LYS A 56 -22.80 15.93 -2.72
C LYS A 56 -23.78 15.93 -3.90
N LYS A 57 -23.65 15.00 -4.85
CA LYS A 57 -24.53 14.90 -6.02
C LYS A 57 -25.95 14.43 -5.67
N ILE A 58 -26.14 13.64 -4.62
CA ILE A 58 -27.47 13.17 -4.18
C ILE A 58 -28.24 14.26 -3.40
N ARG A 59 -27.54 15.22 -2.79
CA ARG A 59 -28.12 16.27 -1.94
C ARG A 59 -28.54 17.54 -2.71
N ASN A 60 -28.24 17.64 -4.00
CA ASN A 60 -28.55 18.76 -4.89
C ASN A 60 -29.45 18.30 -6.04
#